data_AF-E4Z3K5-F1
#
_entry.id   AF-E4Z3K5-F1
#
_cell.length_a   1.000
_cell.length_b   1.000
_cell.length_c   1.000
_cell.angle_alpha   90.00
_cell.angle_beta   90.00
_cell.angle_gamma   90.00
#
_symmetry.space_group_name_H-M   'P 1'
#
loop_
_entity.id
_entity.type
_entity.pdbx_description
1 polymer ?
#
loop_
_entity_poly.entity_id
_entity_poly.type
_entity_poly.pdbx_seq_one_letter_code
_entity_poly.pdbx_strand_id
1 'polypeptide(L)'
;MSCSAVIESIRASKPTADGFDELGKGSQLCQKPKHTLGSSWNSNKEPLDSSTHLDQLLCEGVPFGLHGYIYPLLCNTPSMKTASKHSYIELCENSGPSDRAIEKDLLRALPDNYFFRKLQDRGVQSLRRVLNSINAHLPHYGYCQGMGMLVGYLLLILEEEDAFWVSVHIISKILPEKYFSEELIGLRVEQKLLRKLVKQKLPRTDEFLNERDVDITLVSINWLVTLFAGVLPPVMVYRVWDVMLYRGFAAIHSMSLFLLRTILSRCHFHTMALNFLPAFQN
;
A
#
# COMPACT_ATOMS: atom_id res chain seq x y z
N MET A 1 23.85 -8.25 11.73
CA MET A 1 23.79 -9.24 10.61
C MET A 1 23.92 -8.54 9.26
N SER A 2 24.43 -9.21 8.23
CA SER A 2 24.34 -8.77 6.82
C SER A 2 22.97 -9.13 6.24
N CYS A 3 22.52 -8.47 5.16
CA CYS A 3 21.24 -8.78 4.48
C CYS A 3 21.13 -10.26 4.13
N SER A 4 22.24 -10.88 3.70
CA SER A 4 22.32 -12.30 3.39
C SER A 4 21.98 -13.20 4.59
N ALA A 5 22.43 -12.86 5.80
CA ALA A 5 22.14 -13.64 7.00
C ALA A 5 20.68 -13.53 7.48
N VAL A 6 20.03 -12.38 7.26
CA VAL A 6 18.60 -12.19 7.54
C VAL A 6 17.77 -13.02 6.56
N ILE A 7 18.14 -13.00 5.28
CA ILE A 7 17.43 -13.72 4.21
C ILE A 7 17.65 -15.23 4.29
N GLU A 8 18.84 -15.70 4.70
CA GLU A 8 19.07 -17.13 4.98
C GLU A 8 18.28 -17.62 6.19
N SER A 9 18.14 -16.80 7.24
CA SER A 9 17.28 -17.11 8.39
C SER A 9 15.79 -17.17 8.00
N ILE A 10 15.36 -16.34 7.04
CA ILE A 10 14.02 -16.37 6.43
C ILE A 10 13.84 -17.64 5.56
N ARG A 11 14.85 -18.05 4.77
CA ARG A 11 14.77 -19.28 3.96
C ARG A 11 14.76 -20.55 4.81
N ALA A 12 15.50 -20.56 5.92
CA ALA A 12 15.55 -21.67 6.87
C ALA A 12 14.22 -21.88 7.62
N SER A 13 13.29 -20.92 7.56
CA SER A 13 12.01 -20.93 8.26
C SER A 13 10.80 -21.18 7.35
N LYS A 14 10.98 -21.75 6.15
CA LYS A 14 9.86 -22.20 5.31
C LYS A 14 8.87 -23.03 6.14
N PRO A 15 7.58 -22.63 6.26
CA PRO A 15 6.57 -23.55 6.73
C PRO A 15 6.35 -24.61 5.65
N THR A 16 6.34 -25.87 6.05
CA THR A 16 5.90 -26.99 5.22
C THR A 16 4.47 -26.75 4.71
N ALA A 17 4.20 -27.20 3.49
CA ALA A 17 3.04 -26.85 2.67
C ALA A 17 1.66 -27.36 3.17
N ASP A 18 1.51 -27.70 4.45
CA ASP A 18 0.30 -28.36 4.98
C ASP A 18 -0.67 -27.40 5.70
N GLY A 19 -0.53 -26.09 5.53
CA GLY A 19 -1.28 -25.09 6.30
C GLY A 19 -2.37 -24.29 5.55
N PHE A 20 -2.73 -24.66 4.32
CA PHE A 20 -3.65 -23.86 3.49
C PHE A 20 -5.14 -24.26 3.57
N ASP A 21 -5.48 -25.32 4.31
CA ASP A 21 -6.85 -25.88 4.34
C ASP A 21 -7.68 -25.56 5.59
N GLU A 22 -7.18 -24.77 6.56
CA GLU A 22 -7.94 -24.44 7.79
C GLU A 22 -8.30 -22.96 7.97
N LEU A 23 -8.64 -22.25 6.88
CA LEU A 23 -9.36 -20.97 6.94
C LEU A 23 -10.87 -21.22 7.12
N GLY A 24 -11.24 -21.91 8.20
CA GLY A 24 -12.60 -22.38 8.36
C GLY A 24 -12.91 -23.01 9.71
N LYS A 25 -12.41 -22.47 10.83
CA LYS A 25 -12.99 -22.65 12.18
C LYS A 25 -12.40 -21.64 13.14
N GLY A 26 -13.27 -21.01 13.93
CA GLY A 26 -12.90 -19.95 14.85
C GLY A 26 -11.96 -20.39 15.97
N SER A 27 -11.35 -19.37 16.56
CA SER A 27 -10.66 -19.38 17.86
C SER A 27 -9.53 -20.41 18.02
N GLN A 28 -8.30 -19.99 17.73
CA GLN A 28 -7.20 -20.03 18.69
C GLN A 28 -5.99 -19.25 18.16
N LEU A 29 -5.51 -18.34 19.02
CA LEU A 29 -4.25 -17.60 19.00
C LEU A 29 -3.34 -17.76 17.76
N CYS A 30 -3.16 -16.66 17.02
CA CYS A 30 -1.88 -16.34 16.40
C CYS A 30 -0.81 -16.27 17.50
N GLN A 31 -0.22 -17.40 17.87
CA GLN A 31 1.05 -17.38 18.57
C GLN A 31 2.08 -16.85 17.57
N LYS A 32 2.51 -15.59 17.78
CA LYS A 32 3.63 -14.98 17.05
C LYS A 32 4.79 -16.00 17.08
N PRO A 33 5.34 -16.43 15.93
CA PRO A 33 6.53 -17.27 15.96
C PRO A 33 7.62 -16.50 16.71
N LYS A 34 8.20 -17.10 17.75
CA LYS A 34 9.29 -16.54 18.55
C LYS A 34 10.55 -16.46 17.68
N HIS A 35 10.61 -15.51 16.76
CA HIS A 35 11.83 -15.24 16.00
C HIS A 35 12.75 -14.32 16.81
N THR A 36 13.90 -14.86 17.21
CA THR A 36 15.05 -14.20 17.84
C THR A 36 15.82 -13.30 16.86
N LEU A 37 15.15 -12.65 15.90
CA LEU A 37 15.82 -11.68 15.00
C LEU A 37 16.01 -10.30 15.65
N GLY A 38 15.25 -9.99 16.71
CA GLY A 38 15.24 -8.67 17.34
C GLY A 38 16.49 -8.30 18.14
N SER A 39 17.30 -9.26 18.56
CA SER A 39 18.44 -9.00 19.46
C SER A 39 19.76 -8.67 18.74
N SER A 40 19.84 -8.79 17.41
CA SER A 40 21.08 -8.56 16.64
C SER A 40 21.02 -7.33 15.72
N TRP A 41 19.91 -6.59 15.70
CA TRP A 41 19.74 -5.49 14.75
C TRP A 41 20.32 -4.19 15.31
N ASN A 42 21.38 -3.70 14.68
CA ASN A 42 22.07 -2.48 15.07
C ASN A 42 21.38 -1.30 14.36
N SER A 43 20.78 -0.39 15.12
CA SER A 43 19.93 0.73 14.67
C SER A 43 20.62 1.79 13.80
N ASN A 44 21.89 1.59 13.45
CA ASN A 44 22.76 2.54 12.75
C ASN A 44 23.15 2.11 11.33
N LYS A 45 22.41 1.21 10.68
CA LYS A 45 22.74 0.80 9.30
C LYS A 45 21.93 1.55 8.26
N GLU A 46 22.63 2.01 7.22
CA GLU A 46 22.12 2.60 5.99
C GLU A 46 20.97 1.78 5.36
N PRO A 47 20.10 2.40 4.54
CA PRO A 47 19.04 1.71 3.81
C PRO A 47 19.57 0.44 3.13
N LEU A 48 18.75 -0.61 3.08
CA LEU A 48 19.09 -1.89 2.46
C LEU A 48 19.73 -1.65 1.09
N ASP A 49 21.05 -1.83 1.00
CA ASP A 49 21.76 -1.77 -0.26
C ASP A 49 21.20 -2.84 -1.20
N SER A 50 21.17 -2.56 -2.50
CA SER A 50 20.50 -3.36 -3.55
C SER A 50 21.16 -4.74 -3.71
N SER A 51 20.90 -5.62 -2.75
CA SER A 51 21.42 -6.97 -2.76
C SER A 51 20.56 -7.81 -3.70
N THR A 52 21.20 -8.64 -4.52
CA THR A 52 20.56 -9.65 -5.38
C THR A 52 19.55 -10.53 -4.64
N HIS A 53 19.72 -10.69 -3.32
CA HIS A 53 18.84 -11.47 -2.47
C HIS A 53 17.53 -10.73 -2.14
N LEU A 54 17.58 -9.41 -1.96
CA LEU A 54 16.39 -8.57 -1.78
C LEU A 54 15.58 -8.52 -3.07
N ASP A 55 16.25 -8.36 -4.22
CA ASP A 55 15.60 -8.44 -5.53
C ASP A 55 14.87 -9.79 -5.70
N GLN A 56 15.52 -10.89 -5.35
CA GLN A 56 14.92 -12.22 -5.44
C GLN A 56 13.72 -12.36 -4.48
N LEU A 57 13.84 -11.90 -3.23
CA LEU A 57 12.73 -11.92 -2.27
C LEU A 57 11.53 -11.10 -2.75
N LEU A 58 11.77 -9.93 -3.35
CA LEU A 58 10.69 -9.09 -3.88
C LEU A 58 10.04 -9.72 -5.11
N CYS A 59 10.84 -10.30 -6.01
CA CYS A 59 10.36 -11.04 -7.18
C CYS A 59 9.49 -12.24 -6.79
N GLU A 60 9.93 -13.03 -5.82
CA GLU A 60 9.18 -14.20 -5.35
C GLU A 60 7.95 -13.77 -4.54
N GLY A 61 8.10 -12.80 -3.64
CA GLY A 61 8.07 -13.34 -2.30
C GLY A 61 7.26 -12.77 -1.16
N VAL A 62 7.34 -11.49 -0.77
CA VAL A 62 7.38 -11.18 0.68
C VAL A 62 6.31 -11.93 1.50
N PRO A 63 6.72 -12.92 2.32
CA PRO A 63 5.79 -13.68 3.13
C PRO A 63 5.01 -12.76 4.08
N PHE A 64 3.72 -13.04 4.26
CA PHE A 64 2.81 -12.15 4.97
C PHE A 64 3.33 -11.69 6.36
N GLY A 65 3.88 -12.62 7.15
CA GLY A 65 4.41 -12.31 8.49
C GLY A 65 5.70 -11.48 8.53
N LEU A 66 6.34 -11.23 7.39
CA LEU A 66 7.62 -10.50 7.33
C LEU A 66 7.47 -9.02 6.97
N HIS A 67 6.30 -8.58 6.50
CA HIS A 67 6.08 -7.16 6.17
C HIS A 67 6.32 -6.22 7.36
N GLY A 68 5.94 -6.66 8.58
CA GLY A 68 6.23 -6.00 9.85
C GLY A 68 7.69 -5.60 10.06
N TYR A 69 8.62 -6.36 9.50
CA TYR A 69 10.05 -6.11 9.60
C TYR A 69 10.61 -5.44 8.34
N ILE A 70 10.12 -5.83 7.17
CA ILE A 70 10.66 -5.39 5.88
C ILE A 70 10.23 -3.96 5.53
N TYR A 71 8.98 -3.57 5.78
CA TYR A 71 8.52 -2.24 5.39
C TYR A 71 9.21 -1.11 6.17
N PRO A 72 9.33 -1.19 7.52
CA PRO A 72 10.06 -0.17 8.27
C PRO A 72 11.53 -0.06 7.85
N LEU A 73 12.11 -1.18 7.41
CA LEU A 73 13.48 -1.27 6.93
C LEU A 73 13.66 -0.66 5.52
N LEU A 74 12.79 -0.99 4.57
CA LEU A 74 12.79 -0.39 3.23
C LEU A 74 12.59 1.12 3.29
N CYS A 75 11.73 1.60 4.19
CA CYS A 75 11.46 3.01 4.39
C CYS A 75 12.52 3.74 5.24
N ASN A 76 13.48 3.02 5.82
CA ASN A 76 14.46 3.53 6.78
C ASN A 76 13.80 4.36 7.91
N THR A 77 12.75 3.81 8.50
CA THR A 77 11.97 4.47 9.56
C THR A 77 12.81 4.88 10.79
N PRO A 78 13.88 4.17 11.22
CA PRO A 78 14.69 4.64 12.35
C PRO A 78 15.34 6.00 12.09
N SER A 79 15.90 6.21 10.90
CA SER A 79 16.46 7.53 10.54
C SER A 79 15.40 8.62 10.46
N MET A 80 14.17 8.28 10.01
CA MET A 80 13.06 9.22 10.00
C MET A 80 12.64 9.63 11.42
N LYS A 81 12.57 8.66 12.35
CA LYS A 81 12.28 8.90 13.78
C LYS A 81 13.29 9.85 14.39
N THR A 82 14.59 9.66 14.12
CA THR A 82 15.66 10.52 14.64
C THR A 82 15.69 11.91 13.98
N ALA A 83 15.37 12.01 12.69
CA ALA A 83 15.35 13.28 11.96
C ALA A 83 14.11 14.13 12.25
N SER A 84 13.00 13.49 12.68
CA SER A 84 11.77 14.20 13.01
C SER A 84 11.93 15.04 14.28
N LYS A 85 11.38 16.25 14.24
CA LYS A 85 11.30 17.13 15.41
C LYS A 85 10.33 16.61 16.48
N HIS A 86 9.31 15.87 16.05
CA HIS A 86 8.24 15.39 16.92
C HIS A 86 8.17 13.87 16.89
N SER A 87 7.94 13.27 18.06
CA SER A 87 7.66 11.84 18.14
C SER A 87 6.23 11.54 17.68
N TYR A 88 5.95 10.28 17.31
CA TYR A 88 4.59 9.87 16.97
C TYR A 88 3.61 10.07 18.15
N ILE A 89 4.06 9.81 19.38
CA ILE A 89 3.27 9.98 20.59
C ILE A 89 2.89 11.46 20.77
N GLU A 90 3.86 12.36 20.65
CA GLU A 90 3.60 13.81 20.71
C GLU A 90 2.63 14.26 19.61
N LEU A 91 2.74 13.71 18.40
CA LEU A 91 1.82 14.03 17.30
C LEU A 91 0.40 13.51 17.57
N CYS A 92 0.24 12.38 18.25
CA CYS A 92 -1.08 11.87 18.66
C CYS A 92 -1.72 12.75 19.73
N GLU A 93 -0.93 13.20 20.71
CA GLU A 93 -1.41 14.05 21.81
C GLU A 93 -1.74 15.46 21.34
N ASN A 94 -0.98 15.98 20.39
CA ASN A 94 -1.12 17.35 19.88
C ASN A 94 -1.92 17.45 18.58
N SER A 95 -2.30 16.33 17.95
CA SER A 95 -3.25 16.38 16.84
C SER A 95 -4.58 16.85 17.39
N GLY A 96 -4.97 18.08 17.03
CA GLY A 96 -6.21 18.70 17.47
C GLY A 96 -7.47 17.95 17.01
N PRO A 97 -8.64 18.60 16.93
CA PRO A 97 -9.86 17.93 16.50
C PRO A 97 -9.66 17.30 15.10
N SER A 98 -10.13 16.05 14.95
CA SER A 98 -9.96 15.32 13.68
C SER A 98 -10.68 16.04 12.55
N ASP A 99 -10.03 16.06 11.38
CA ASP A 99 -10.63 16.64 10.18
C ASP A 99 -11.94 15.92 9.83
N ARG A 100 -12.96 16.67 9.42
CA ARG A 100 -14.26 16.12 9.05
C ARG A 100 -14.17 15.12 7.89
N ALA A 101 -13.21 15.30 6.98
CA ALA A 101 -12.94 14.38 5.89
C ALA A 101 -12.37 13.04 6.41
N ILE A 102 -11.48 13.08 7.42
CA ILE A 102 -10.94 11.87 8.07
C ILE A 102 -12.07 11.09 8.72
N GLU A 103 -12.89 11.74 9.55
CA GLU A 103 -14.00 11.08 10.27
C GLU A 103 -15.00 10.38 9.34
N LYS A 104 -15.25 10.95 8.15
CA LYS A 104 -16.13 10.33 7.15
C LYS A 104 -15.53 9.10 6.49
N ASP A 105 -14.21 9.00 6.43
CA ASP A 105 -13.50 7.92 5.73
C ASP A 105 -13.20 6.72 6.65
N LEU A 106 -13.18 6.93 7.97
CA LEU A 106 -12.80 5.91 8.96
C LEU A 106 -13.50 4.56 8.78
N LEU A 107 -14.83 4.56 8.61
CA LEU A 107 -15.62 3.34 8.42
C LEU A 107 -15.68 2.88 6.96
N ARG A 108 -15.23 3.71 6.02
CA ARG A 108 -15.23 3.42 4.57
C ARG A 108 -13.90 2.87 4.08
N ALA A 109 -12.83 3.06 4.85
CA ALA A 109 -11.50 2.59 4.49
C ALA A 109 -11.43 1.07 4.33
N LEU A 110 -11.99 0.32 5.28
CA LEU A 110 -11.99 -1.15 5.31
C LEU A 110 -13.30 -1.71 5.88
N PRO A 111 -14.45 -1.49 5.21
CA PRO A 111 -15.78 -1.75 5.79
C PRO A 111 -16.01 -3.23 6.11
N ASP A 112 -15.44 -4.13 5.30
CA ASP A 112 -15.60 -5.58 5.44
C ASP A 112 -14.57 -6.21 6.40
N ASN A 113 -13.61 -5.43 6.90
CA ASN A 113 -12.60 -5.93 7.82
C ASN A 113 -13.11 -5.92 9.26
N TYR A 114 -12.93 -7.05 9.95
CA TYR A 114 -13.39 -7.23 11.33
C TYR A 114 -12.85 -6.17 12.31
N PHE A 115 -11.61 -5.70 12.13
CA PHE A 115 -10.97 -4.73 13.03
C PHE A 115 -11.39 -3.27 12.78
N PHE A 116 -12.10 -3.00 11.68
CA PHE A 116 -12.45 -1.64 11.21
C PHE A 116 -13.95 -1.40 11.09
N ARG A 117 -14.79 -2.29 11.64
CA ARG A 117 -16.24 -2.30 11.40
C ARG A 117 -17.00 -1.24 12.18
N LYS A 118 -16.57 -0.92 13.40
CA LYS A 118 -17.25 0.02 14.30
C LYS A 118 -16.30 1.11 14.78
N LEU A 119 -16.83 2.30 15.05
CA LEU A 119 -16.02 3.46 15.47
C LEU A 119 -15.19 3.20 16.73
N GLN A 120 -15.69 2.36 17.64
CA GLN A 120 -15.00 1.98 18.87
C GLN A 120 -13.95 0.87 18.70
N ASP A 121 -13.88 0.23 17.53
CA ASP A 121 -12.93 -0.85 17.30
C ASP A 121 -11.50 -0.30 17.30
N ARG A 122 -10.56 -1.10 17.80
CA ARG A 122 -9.16 -0.68 17.94
C ARG A 122 -8.56 -0.24 16.60
N GLY A 123 -8.87 -0.94 15.51
CA GLY A 123 -8.37 -0.59 14.17
C GLY A 123 -8.84 0.79 13.72
N VAL A 124 -10.12 1.13 13.94
CA VAL A 124 -10.65 2.46 13.60
C VAL A 124 -10.01 3.57 14.45
N GLN A 125 -9.80 3.31 15.74
CA GLN A 125 -9.18 4.29 16.63
C GLN A 125 -7.70 4.51 16.28
N SER A 126 -6.96 3.44 15.94
CA SER A 126 -5.59 3.52 15.44
C SER A 126 -5.53 4.26 14.10
N LEU A 127 -6.45 3.96 13.17
CA LEU A 127 -6.56 4.66 11.89
C LEU A 127 -6.77 6.16 12.08
N ARG A 128 -7.70 6.55 12.95
CA ARG A 128 -7.95 7.96 13.29
C ARG A 128 -6.69 8.65 13.81
N ARG A 129 -6.00 8.05 14.79
CA ARG A 129 -4.76 8.63 15.35
C ARG A 129 -3.70 8.79 14.27
N VAL A 130 -3.40 7.74 13.52
CA VAL A 130 -2.37 7.79 12.46
C VAL A 130 -2.69 8.84 11.41
N LEU A 131 -3.93 8.90 10.90
CA LEU A 131 -4.32 9.89 9.89
C LEU A 131 -4.20 11.33 10.40
N ASN A 132 -4.64 11.59 11.63
CA ASN A 132 -4.51 12.90 12.25
C ASN A 132 -3.04 13.29 12.47
N SER A 133 -2.21 12.35 12.92
CA SER A 133 -0.77 12.57 13.09
C SER A 133 -0.08 12.82 11.75
N ILE A 134 -0.48 12.16 10.66
CA ILE A 134 0.09 12.44 9.33
C ILE A 134 -0.30 13.85 8.88
N ASN A 135 -1.56 14.25 9.06
CA ASN A 135 -2.00 15.59 8.71
C ASN A 135 -1.25 16.68 9.51
N ALA A 136 -0.99 16.42 10.80
CA ALA A 136 -0.18 17.31 11.64
C ALA A 136 1.29 17.35 11.23
N HIS A 137 1.86 16.21 10.81
CA HIS A 137 3.27 16.08 10.42
C HIS A 137 3.54 16.64 9.01
N LEU A 138 2.59 16.49 8.09
CA LEU A 138 2.68 16.88 6.68
C LEU A 138 1.54 17.84 6.28
N PRO A 139 1.41 19.02 6.91
CA PRO A 139 0.25 19.91 6.72
C PRO A 139 0.10 20.42 5.28
N HIS A 140 1.18 20.47 4.50
CA HIS A 140 1.16 20.90 3.10
C HIS A 140 0.63 19.85 2.12
N TYR A 141 0.56 18.59 2.52
CA TYR A 141 0.06 17.50 1.68
C TYR A 141 -1.46 17.36 1.76
N GLY A 142 -2.05 17.80 2.88
CA GLY A 142 -3.49 17.69 3.15
C GLY A 142 -3.96 16.25 3.35
N TYR A 143 -5.28 16.10 3.48
CA TYR A 143 -5.94 14.81 3.53
C TYR A 143 -6.77 14.59 2.26
N CYS A 144 -6.63 13.42 1.64
CA CYS A 144 -7.45 13.01 0.52
C CYS A 144 -8.21 11.71 0.83
N GLN A 145 -9.44 11.63 0.31
CA GLN A 145 -10.24 10.41 0.34
C GLN A 145 -9.49 9.26 -0.37
N GLY A 146 -9.28 8.16 0.33
CA GLY A 146 -8.47 7.02 -0.13
C GLY A 146 -7.20 6.82 0.69
N MET A 147 -6.68 7.87 1.34
CA MET A 147 -5.55 7.76 2.26
C MET A 147 -5.87 6.87 3.47
N GLY A 148 -7.12 6.87 3.94
CA GLY A 148 -7.56 5.97 5.01
C GLY A 148 -7.41 4.49 4.64
N MET A 149 -7.58 4.14 3.37
CA MET A 149 -7.39 2.77 2.90
C MET A 149 -5.91 2.37 2.90
N LEU A 150 -5.02 3.27 2.43
CA LEU A 150 -3.57 3.06 2.51
C LEU A 150 -3.14 2.76 3.96
N VAL A 151 -3.52 3.63 4.90
CA VAL A 151 -3.17 3.48 6.31
C VAL A 151 -3.82 2.24 6.93
N GLY A 152 -5.08 1.96 6.61
CA GLY A 152 -5.80 0.78 7.09
C GLY A 152 -5.10 -0.53 6.72
N TYR A 153 -4.65 -0.67 5.47
CA TYR A 153 -3.91 -1.86 5.03
C TYR A 153 -2.54 -1.99 5.70
N LEU A 154 -1.85 -0.87 5.97
CA LEU A 154 -0.59 -0.90 6.73
C LEU A 154 -0.82 -1.32 8.18
N LEU A 155 -1.89 -0.85 8.83
CA LEU A 155 -2.26 -1.23 10.19
C LEU A 155 -2.63 -2.72 10.35
N LEU A 156 -2.93 -3.43 9.27
CA LEU A 156 -3.17 -4.87 9.31
C LEU A 156 -1.88 -5.70 9.41
N ILE A 157 -0.74 -5.13 9.04
CA ILE A 157 0.56 -5.84 8.97
C ILE A 157 1.67 -5.21 9.82
N LEU A 158 1.48 -3.96 10.26
CA LEU A 158 2.45 -3.19 11.03
C LEU A 158 1.88 -2.81 12.40
N GLU A 159 2.77 -2.57 13.36
CA GLU A 159 2.42 -1.87 14.60
C GLU A 159 2.09 -0.39 14.28
N GLU A 160 1.29 0.25 15.12
CA GLU A 160 0.67 1.56 14.82
C GLU A 160 1.68 2.67 14.48
N GLU A 161 2.77 2.77 15.26
CA GLU A 161 3.82 3.77 15.00
C GLU A 161 4.55 3.49 13.68
N ASP A 162 4.84 2.23 13.38
CA ASP A 162 5.53 1.88 12.15
C ASP A 162 4.62 2.10 10.93
N ALA A 163 3.31 1.84 11.06
CA ALA A 163 2.33 2.21 10.05
C ALA A 163 2.32 3.72 9.77
N PHE A 164 2.46 4.55 10.81
CA PHE A 164 2.61 5.99 10.65
C PHE A 164 3.87 6.36 9.83
N TRP A 165 5.05 5.89 10.23
CA TRP A 165 6.30 6.26 9.54
C TRP A 165 6.40 5.72 8.12
N VAL A 166 5.93 4.50 7.88
CA VAL A 166 5.84 3.93 6.53
C VAL A 166 4.87 4.74 5.67
N SER A 167 3.73 5.18 6.22
CA SER A 167 2.79 6.06 5.50
C SER A 167 3.42 7.41 5.16
N VAL A 168 4.12 8.04 6.10
CA VAL A 168 4.87 9.29 5.88
C VAL A 168 5.90 9.11 4.77
N HIS A 169 6.63 7.99 4.77
CA HIS A 169 7.61 7.69 3.74
C HIS A 169 6.95 7.54 2.36
N ILE A 170 5.87 6.76 2.26
CA ILE A 170 5.13 6.59 1.01
C ILE A 170 4.68 7.95 0.48
N ILE A 171 4.02 8.76 1.31
CA ILE A 171 3.42 10.03 0.90
C ILE A 171 4.47 11.08 0.52
N SER A 172 5.58 11.18 1.27
CA SER A 172 6.56 12.27 1.10
C SER A 172 7.76 11.92 0.22
N LYS A 173 8.03 10.63 -0.03
CA LYS A 173 9.21 10.17 -0.79
C LYS A 173 8.88 9.34 -2.01
N ILE A 174 7.83 8.53 -1.97
CA ILE A 174 7.47 7.64 -3.09
C ILE A 174 6.46 8.29 -4.01
N LEU A 175 5.40 8.86 -3.45
CA LEU A 175 4.36 9.52 -4.22
C LEU A 175 4.88 10.86 -4.76
N PRO A 176 4.43 11.25 -5.97
CA PRO A 176 4.68 12.59 -6.50
C PRO A 176 4.20 13.69 -5.55
N GLU A 177 4.78 14.88 -5.68
CA GLU A 177 4.31 16.04 -4.93
C GLU A 177 2.83 16.33 -5.23
N LYS A 178 2.09 16.75 -4.20
CA LYS A 178 0.66 17.07 -4.30
C LYS A 178 -0.19 15.89 -4.82
N TYR A 179 0.23 14.65 -4.57
CA TYR A 179 -0.55 13.47 -4.96
C TYR A 179 -1.90 13.41 -4.26
N PHE A 180 -1.91 13.65 -2.94
CA PHE A 180 -3.11 13.70 -2.09
C PHE A 180 -3.58 15.14 -1.80
N SER A 181 -3.21 16.13 -2.61
CA SER A 181 -3.78 17.47 -2.49
C SER A 181 -5.29 17.44 -2.81
N GLU A 182 -6.05 18.44 -2.38
CA GLU A 182 -7.48 18.56 -2.69
C GLU A 182 -7.79 18.46 -4.19
N GLU A 183 -6.95 19.05 -5.04
CA GLU A 183 -7.09 19.02 -6.50
C GLU A 183 -6.49 17.77 -7.18
N LEU A 184 -5.89 16.86 -6.40
CA LEU A 184 -5.22 15.65 -6.88
C LEU A 184 -4.20 15.93 -8.01
N ILE A 185 -3.44 17.03 -7.92
CA ILE A 185 -2.60 17.50 -9.02
C ILE A 185 -1.55 16.46 -9.39
N GLY A 186 -0.83 15.92 -8.39
CA GLY A 186 0.18 14.88 -8.61
C GLY A 186 -0.42 13.64 -9.25
N LEU A 187 -1.57 13.18 -8.74
CA LEU A 187 -2.27 12.00 -9.29
C LEU A 187 -2.69 12.22 -10.74
N ARG A 188 -3.24 13.39 -11.10
CA ARG A 188 -3.64 13.71 -12.48
C ARG A 188 -2.46 13.73 -13.45
N VAL A 189 -1.29 14.17 -12.99
CA VAL A 189 -0.04 14.09 -13.78
C VAL A 189 0.31 12.63 -14.07
N GLU A 190 0.26 11.76 -13.05
CA GLU A 190 0.52 10.34 -13.21
C GLU A 190 -0.50 9.65 -14.13
N GLN A 191 -1.78 10.05 -14.08
CA GLN A 191 -2.78 9.53 -15.02
C GLN A 191 -2.48 9.90 -16.48
N LYS A 192 -2.04 11.15 -16.72
CA LYS A 192 -1.61 11.57 -18.07
C LYS A 192 -0.38 10.79 -18.52
N LEU A 193 0.55 10.51 -17.61
CA LEU A 193 1.70 9.65 -17.90
C LEU A 193 1.26 8.22 -18.22
N LEU A 194 0.33 7.64 -17.45
CA LEU A 194 -0.26 6.33 -17.73
C LEU A 194 -0.90 6.28 -19.12
N ARG A 195 -1.68 7.30 -19.53
CA ARG A 195 -2.25 7.37 -20.89
C ARG A 195 -1.16 7.33 -21.97
N LYS A 196 -0.07 8.09 -21.79
CA LYS A 196 1.08 8.07 -22.71
C LYS A 196 1.74 6.69 -22.74
N LEU A 197 1.93 6.05 -21.59
CA LEU A 197 2.51 4.71 -21.49
C LEU A 197 1.64 3.67 -22.18
N VAL A 198 0.31 3.74 -22.06
CA VAL A 198 -0.62 2.84 -22.75
C VAL A 198 -0.51 3.01 -24.26
N LYS A 199 -0.52 4.25 -24.77
CA LYS A 199 -0.33 4.52 -26.19
C LYS A 199 0.98 3.94 -26.74
N GLN A 200 2.07 4.02 -25.96
CA GLN A 200 3.39 3.54 -26.38
C GLN A 200 3.60 2.02 -26.23
N LYS A 201 3.11 1.43 -25.14
CA LYS A 201 3.40 0.04 -24.77
C LYS A 201 2.28 -0.93 -25.12
N LEU A 202 1.05 -0.44 -25.23
CA LEU A 202 -0.16 -1.22 -25.51
C LEU A 202 -1.00 -0.55 -26.62
N PRO A 203 -0.46 -0.36 -27.84
CA PRO A 203 -1.15 0.38 -28.91
C PRO A 203 -2.52 -0.21 -29.27
N ARG A 204 -2.65 -1.55 -29.27
CA ARG A 204 -3.93 -2.24 -29.48
C ARG A 204 -4.97 -1.92 -28.40
N THR A 205 -4.52 -1.73 -27.15
CA THR A 205 -5.39 -1.33 -26.05
C THR A 205 -5.83 0.12 -26.20
N ASP A 206 -4.92 1.03 -26.56
CA ASP A 206 -5.28 2.44 -26.80
C ASP A 206 -6.31 2.55 -27.93
N GLU A 207 -6.11 1.84 -29.05
CA GLU A 207 -7.06 1.79 -30.16
C GLU A 207 -8.44 1.27 -29.72
N PHE A 208 -8.49 0.13 -29.02
CA PHE A 208 -9.74 -0.44 -28.50
C PHE A 208 -10.51 0.52 -27.59
N LEU A 209 -9.79 1.27 -26.73
CA LEU A 209 -10.38 2.26 -25.83
C LEU A 209 -10.89 3.48 -26.62
N ASN A 210 -10.12 3.96 -27.61
CA ASN A 210 -10.52 5.09 -28.45
C ASN A 210 -11.75 4.78 -29.30
N GLU A 211 -11.83 3.57 -29.88
CA GLU A 211 -13.01 3.11 -30.64
C GLU A 211 -14.31 3.13 -29.81
N ARG A 212 -14.20 3.00 -28.49
CA ARG A 212 -15.33 2.93 -27.55
C ARG A 212 -15.51 4.21 -26.74
N ASP A 213 -14.75 5.25 -27.06
CA ASP A 213 -14.74 6.52 -26.34
C ASP A 213 -14.53 6.37 -24.82
N VAL A 214 -13.70 5.39 -24.42
CA VAL A 214 -13.38 5.12 -23.01
C VAL A 214 -12.14 5.88 -22.60
N ASP A 215 -12.30 6.88 -21.74
CA ASP A 215 -11.16 7.55 -21.12
C ASP A 215 -10.57 6.71 -19.98
N ILE A 216 -9.34 6.23 -20.18
CA ILE A 216 -8.56 5.52 -19.16
C ILE A 216 -8.43 6.29 -17.85
N THR A 217 -8.51 7.62 -17.90
CA THR A 217 -8.42 8.50 -16.73
C THR A 217 -9.57 8.21 -15.75
N LEU A 218 -10.76 7.87 -16.25
CA LEU A 218 -11.91 7.51 -15.43
C LEU A 218 -11.74 6.14 -14.76
N VAL A 219 -11.07 5.22 -15.43
CA VAL A 219 -10.84 3.85 -14.92
C VAL A 219 -9.72 3.84 -13.88
N SER A 220 -8.64 4.56 -14.18
CA SER A 220 -7.39 4.52 -13.41
C SER A 220 -7.44 5.34 -12.11
N ILE A 221 -8.38 6.28 -11.95
CA ILE A 221 -8.42 7.14 -10.77
C ILE A 221 -8.55 6.33 -9.47
N ASN A 222 -9.44 5.35 -9.44
CA ASN A 222 -9.64 4.48 -8.27
C ASN A 222 -8.44 3.58 -7.98
N TRP A 223 -7.69 3.22 -9.03
CA TRP A 223 -6.48 2.40 -8.90
C TRP A 223 -5.36 3.19 -8.26
N LEU A 224 -5.15 4.42 -8.75
CA LEU A 224 -4.06 5.28 -8.32
C LEU A 224 -4.33 5.88 -6.93
N VAL A 225 -5.53 6.41 -6.68
CA VAL A 225 -5.83 7.08 -5.40
C VAL A 225 -5.74 6.14 -4.19
N THR A 226 -6.04 4.85 -4.37
CA THR A 226 -5.95 3.83 -3.32
C THR A 226 -4.68 2.99 -3.39
N LEU A 227 -3.78 3.26 -4.34
CA LEU A 227 -2.63 2.39 -4.64
C LEU A 227 -3.05 0.91 -4.78
N PHE A 228 -4.16 0.67 -5.48
CA PHE A 228 -4.87 -0.59 -5.70
C PHE A 228 -5.63 -1.20 -4.51
N ALA A 229 -5.60 -0.59 -3.33
CA ALA A 229 -6.14 -1.16 -2.09
C ALA A 229 -7.68 -1.39 -2.08
N GLY A 230 -8.42 -0.87 -3.07
CA GLY A 230 -9.86 -1.11 -3.25
C GLY A 230 -10.24 -1.90 -4.51
N VAL A 231 -9.24 -2.37 -5.26
CA VAL A 231 -9.43 -2.95 -6.61
C VAL A 231 -8.88 -4.37 -6.67
N LEU A 232 -7.77 -4.62 -6.00
CA LEU A 232 -7.11 -5.92 -5.98
C LEU A 232 -7.37 -6.64 -4.64
N PRO A 233 -7.34 -7.99 -4.64
CA PRO A 233 -7.34 -8.75 -3.38
C PRO A 233 -6.15 -8.36 -2.49
N PRO A 234 -6.28 -8.40 -1.15
CA PRO A 234 -5.23 -7.95 -0.23
C PRO A 234 -3.84 -8.53 -0.49
N VAL A 235 -3.77 -9.82 -0.81
CA VAL A 235 -2.50 -10.49 -1.15
C VAL A 235 -1.81 -9.79 -2.32
N MET A 236 -2.55 -9.42 -3.37
CA MET A 236 -1.99 -8.73 -4.52
C MET A 236 -1.60 -7.28 -4.20
N VAL A 237 -2.37 -6.59 -3.34
CA VAL A 237 -2.05 -5.22 -2.89
C VAL A 237 -0.66 -5.20 -2.23
N TYR A 238 -0.40 -6.11 -1.29
CA TYR A 238 0.91 -6.18 -0.65
C TYR A 238 2.03 -6.51 -1.64
N ARG A 239 1.80 -7.41 -2.61
CA ARG A 239 2.80 -7.69 -3.67
C ARG A 239 3.12 -6.47 -4.52
N VAL A 240 2.13 -5.62 -4.82
CA VAL A 240 2.36 -4.34 -5.50
C VAL A 240 3.17 -3.41 -4.61
N TRP A 241 2.83 -3.34 -3.33
CA TRP A 241 3.49 -2.45 -2.37
C TRP A 241 4.92 -2.88 -2.04
N ASP A 242 5.23 -4.17 -2.01
CA ASP A 242 6.59 -4.69 -1.89
C ASP A 242 7.51 -4.09 -2.95
N VAL A 243 7.05 -4.15 -4.21
CA VAL A 243 7.80 -3.62 -5.35
C VAL A 243 7.78 -2.09 -5.37
N MET A 244 6.68 -1.46 -4.95
CA MET A 244 6.57 0.00 -4.86
C MET A 244 7.52 0.58 -3.82
N LEU A 245 7.62 -0.01 -2.63
CA LEU A 245 8.52 0.45 -1.58
C LEU A 245 9.99 0.34 -1.98
N TYR A 246 10.31 -0.62 -2.85
CA TYR A 246 11.67 -0.84 -3.31
C TYR A 246 12.03 -0.08 -4.60
N ARG A 247 11.13 -0.04 -5.59
CA ARG A 247 11.38 0.57 -6.93
C ARG A 247 10.69 1.91 -7.13
N GLY A 248 9.95 2.39 -6.13
CA GLY A 248 9.18 3.62 -6.18
C GLY A 248 7.91 3.52 -7.01
N PHE A 249 7.35 4.68 -7.37
CA PHE A 249 6.03 4.80 -7.98
C PHE A 249 5.92 4.17 -9.38
N ALA A 250 7.03 3.95 -10.08
CA ALA A 250 7.03 3.26 -11.38
C ALA A 250 6.44 1.82 -11.31
N ALA A 251 6.46 1.20 -10.13
CA ALA A 251 5.79 -0.08 -9.89
C ALA A 251 4.26 0.00 -10.09
N ILE A 252 3.64 1.12 -9.68
CA ILE A 252 2.20 1.37 -9.82
C ILE A 252 1.81 1.48 -11.29
N HIS A 253 2.61 2.19 -12.11
CA HIS A 253 2.41 2.23 -13.56
C HIS A 253 2.58 0.87 -14.22
N SER A 254 3.61 0.12 -13.82
CA SER A 254 3.88 -1.22 -14.35
C SER A 254 2.71 -2.16 -14.06
N MET A 255 2.16 -2.13 -12.84
CA MET A 255 0.97 -2.89 -12.48
C MET A 255 -0.26 -2.42 -13.24
N SER A 256 -0.45 -1.11 -13.43
CA SER A 256 -1.57 -0.55 -14.20
C SER A 256 -1.57 -1.06 -15.65
N LEU A 257 -0.41 -1.06 -16.31
CA LEU A 257 -0.24 -1.61 -17.66
C LEU A 257 -0.51 -3.12 -17.69
N PHE A 258 -0.01 -3.86 -16.70
CA PHE A 258 -0.25 -5.30 -16.60
C PHE A 258 -1.73 -5.62 -16.44
N LEU A 259 -2.44 -4.89 -15.57
CA LEU A 259 -3.86 -5.05 -15.32
C LEU A 259 -4.68 -4.75 -16.58
N LEU A 260 -4.40 -3.64 -17.27
CA LEU A 260 -5.07 -3.28 -18.54
C LEU A 260 -4.88 -4.34 -19.62
N ARG A 261 -3.63 -4.80 -19.80
CA ARG A 261 -3.33 -5.87 -20.77
C ARG A 261 -4.12 -7.14 -20.43
N THR A 262 -4.19 -7.51 -19.15
CA THR A 262 -4.87 -8.73 -18.70
C THR A 262 -6.38 -8.64 -18.87
N ILE A 263 -7.00 -7.53 -18.44
CA ILE A 263 -8.45 -7.30 -18.58
C ILE A 263 -8.84 -7.34 -20.05
N LEU A 264 -8.12 -6.64 -20.93
CA LEU A 264 -8.49 -6.55 -22.34
C LEU A 264 -8.18 -7.82 -23.13
N SER A 265 -7.15 -8.58 -22.74
CA SER A 265 -6.90 -9.92 -23.31
C SER A 265 -8.07 -10.87 -23.00
N ARG A 266 -8.71 -10.71 -21.84
CA ARG A 266 -9.93 -11.47 -21.48
C ARG A 266 -11.18 -10.94 -22.18
N CYS A 267 -11.31 -9.63 -22.38
CA CYS A 267 -12.42 -9.04 -23.14
C CYS A 267 -12.40 -9.45 -24.63
N HIS A 268 -11.23 -9.65 -25.23
CA HIS A 268 -11.12 -10.21 -26.59
C HIS A 268 -11.68 -11.65 -26.69
N PHE A 269 -11.70 -12.40 -25.58
CA PHE A 269 -12.27 -13.75 -25.50
C PHE A 269 -13.74 -13.78 -25.09
N HIS A 270 -14.27 -12.68 -24.55
CA HIS A 270 -15.63 -12.64 -24.01
C HIS A 270 -16.30 -11.31 -24.37
N THR A 271 -16.99 -11.32 -25.50
CA THR A 271 -18.01 -10.32 -25.85
C THR A 271 -19.20 -10.46 -24.88
N MET A 272 -19.04 -9.97 -23.63
CA MET A 272 -20.04 -9.76 -22.55
C MET A 272 -19.23 -9.55 -21.26
N ALA A 273 -19.54 -8.71 -20.27
CA ALA A 273 -20.60 -7.76 -20.02
C ALA A 273 -20.17 -6.97 -18.76
N LEU A 274 -20.22 -5.63 -18.83
CA LEU A 274 -20.79 -4.71 -17.82
C LEU A 274 -20.34 -4.70 -16.33
N ASN A 275 -19.46 -5.59 -15.84
CA ASN A 275 -19.19 -5.67 -14.40
C ASN A 275 -17.83 -5.09 -13.93
N PHE A 276 -16.93 -4.70 -14.83
CA PHE A 276 -15.59 -4.23 -14.44
C PHE A 276 -15.37 -2.71 -14.54
N LEU A 277 -16.37 -1.97 -15.01
CA LEU A 277 -16.33 -0.51 -15.10
C LEU A 277 -17.57 0.07 -14.40
N PRO A 278 -17.44 0.58 -13.16
CA PRO A 278 -18.52 1.33 -12.49
C PRO A 278 -18.96 2.59 -13.25
N ALA A 279 -18.19 3.02 -14.25
CA ALA A 279 -18.44 4.23 -15.04
C ALA A 279 -19.61 4.14 -16.03
N PHE A 280 -20.25 2.97 -16.19
CA PHE A 280 -21.38 2.76 -17.12
C PHE A 280 -22.72 2.43 -16.44
N GLN A 281 -22.86 2.65 -15.13
CA GLN A 281 -24.10 2.37 -14.37
C GLN A 281 -24.95 3.60 -14.03
N ASN A 282 -24.76 4.74 -14.69
CA ASN A 282 -25.72 5.87 -14.62
C ASN A 282 -25.98 6.44 -16.01
#